data_AF-A0AAD2FMW5-F1
#
_entry.id   AF-A0AAD2FMW5-F1
#
_cell.length_a   1.000
_cell.length_b   1.000
_cell.length_c   1.000
_cell.angle_alpha   90.00
_cell.angle_beta   90.00
_cell.angle_gamma   90.00
#
_symmetry.space_group_name_H-M   'P 1'
#
loop_
_entity.id
_entity.type
_entity.pdbx_description
1 polymer ?
#
loop_
_entity_poly.entity_id
_entity_poly.type
_entity_poly.pdbx_seq_one_letter_code
_entity_poly.pdbx_strand_id
1 'polypeptide(L)'
;MNTLNNVIRFNAEAAGLILSGRYTNAITILSSSLQCLKGAKRQRGRGKQSSHASEIGTTSCLSSSVSAPSLSTVSSLNIPAQSQRSSGYIFREPIIACGDVDDTPAKSRQRMVAIVLYNLALAHHLQGLRVQKDSASLKATSHLQTAQSMYEACLKIQIKHQFDLGDFYKLLVLPNNIGQVAMALGKTQSAKGYMTFLAKQLDQFLQSPSFPCRETEIEEFLNNTIGQTNPFGATQIVPC
;
A
#
# COMPACT_ATOMS: atom_id res chain seq x y z
N MET A 1 9.59 -18.14 18.57
CA MET A 1 9.68 -17.73 17.15
C MET A 1 9.95 -16.23 17.09
N ASN A 2 10.91 -15.79 16.26
CA ASN A 2 11.32 -14.38 16.14
C ASN A 2 10.15 -13.53 15.60
N THR A 3 9.75 -12.47 16.32
CA THR A 3 8.67 -11.54 15.93
C THR A 3 8.81 -11.05 14.49
N LEU A 4 10.04 -10.87 14.01
CA LEU A 4 10.31 -10.44 12.65
C LEU A 4 9.90 -11.48 11.59
N ASN A 5 10.15 -12.77 11.85
CA ASN A 5 9.79 -13.85 10.92
C ASN A 5 8.28 -13.99 10.77
N ASN A 6 7.53 -13.81 11.86
CA ASN A 6 6.07 -13.80 11.80
C ASN A 6 5.57 -12.65 10.93
N VAL A 7 6.16 -11.47 11.09
CA VAL A 7 5.80 -10.29 10.29
C VAL A 7 6.13 -10.47 8.81
N ILE A 8 7.29 -11.06 8.49
CA ILE A 8 7.66 -11.40 7.10
C ILE A 8 6.61 -12.31 6.47
N ARG A 9 6.22 -13.38 7.18
CA ARG A 9 5.21 -14.32 6.73
C ARG A 9 3.85 -13.63 6.52
N PHE A 10 3.40 -12.85 7.49
CA PHE A 10 2.13 -12.13 7.40
C PHE A 10 2.15 -11.06 6.31
N ASN A 11 3.29 -10.43 6.03
CA ASN A 11 3.44 -9.52 4.91
C ASN A 11 3.25 -10.25 3.57
N ALA A 12 3.84 -11.43 3.40
CA ALA A 12 3.67 -12.24 2.19
C ALA A 12 2.20 -12.70 2.02
N GLU A 13 1.55 -13.12 3.10
CA GLU A 13 0.12 -13.47 3.09
C GLU A 13 -0.75 -12.26 2.68
N ALA A 14 -0.51 -11.10 3.29
CA ALA A 14 -1.23 -9.88 2.97
C ALA A 14 -1.01 -9.43 1.52
N ALA A 15 0.19 -9.62 0.97
CA ALA A 15 0.48 -9.34 -0.42
C ALA A 15 -0.38 -10.21 -1.37
N GLY A 16 -0.52 -11.51 -1.09
CA GLY A 16 -1.43 -12.39 -1.83
C GLY A 16 -2.90 -11.93 -1.74
N LEU A 17 -3.32 -11.40 -0.58
CA LEU A 17 -4.66 -10.83 -0.41
C LEU A 17 -4.86 -9.51 -1.17
N ILE A 18 -3.83 -8.66 -1.28
CA ILE A 18 -3.87 -7.44 -2.10
C ILE A 18 -4.04 -7.81 -3.56
N LEU A 19 -3.22 -8.74 -4.07
CA LEU A 19 -3.25 -9.18 -5.46
C LEU A 19 -4.59 -9.84 -5.83
N SER A 20 -5.24 -10.54 -4.89
CA SER A 20 -6.57 -11.15 -5.09
C SER A 20 -7.76 -10.21 -4.83
N GLY A 21 -7.52 -8.92 -4.57
CA GLY A 21 -8.60 -7.93 -4.35
C GLY A 21 -9.29 -8.01 -2.99
N ARG A 22 -8.74 -8.80 -2.04
CA ARG A 22 -9.27 -9.00 -0.68
C ARG A 22 -8.70 -7.96 0.30
N TYR A 23 -8.83 -6.68 -0.03
CA TYR A 23 -8.16 -5.58 0.65
C TYR A 23 -8.48 -5.47 2.14
N THR A 24 -9.74 -5.69 2.55
CA THR A 24 -10.12 -5.67 3.98
C THR A 24 -9.34 -6.69 4.81
N ASN A 25 -9.12 -7.90 4.27
CA ASN A 25 -8.37 -8.94 4.98
C ASN A 25 -6.88 -8.59 5.04
N ALA A 26 -6.32 -8.04 3.96
CA ALA A 26 -4.95 -7.55 3.95
C ALA A 26 -4.74 -6.44 5.00
N ILE A 27 -5.67 -5.48 5.09
CA ILE A 27 -5.65 -4.39 6.09
C ILE A 27 -5.59 -4.95 7.51
N THR A 28 -6.41 -5.96 7.82
CA THR A 28 -6.42 -6.59 9.16
C THR A 28 -5.07 -7.21 9.49
N ILE A 29 -4.53 -8.05 8.60
CA ILE A 29 -3.25 -8.75 8.82
C ILE A 29 -2.09 -7.77 8.97
N LEU A 30 -2.02 -6.76 8.11
CA LEU A 30 -0.96 -5.76 8.13
C LEU A 30 -1.06 -4.84 9.36
N SER A 31 -2.27 -4.51 9.80
CA SER A 31 -2.48 -3.74 11.03
C SER A 31 -2.00 -4.51 12.26
N SER A 32 -2.34 -5.80 12.37
CA SER A 32 -1.83 -6.68 13.43
C SER A 32 -0.30 -6.80 13.38
N SER A 33 0.26 -6.97 12.18
CA SER A 33 1.71 -7.04 11.97
C SER A 33 2.42 -5.76 12.45
N LEU A 34 1.86 -4.59 12.14
CA LEU A 34 2.39 -3.30 12.59
C LEU A 34 2.29 -3.13 14.12
N GLN A 35 1.23 -3.64 14.74
CA GLN A 35 1.11 -3.66 16.21
C GLN A 35 2.17 -4.56 16.86
N CYS A 36 2.42 -5.76 16.31
CA CYS A 36 3.50 -6.63 16.77
C CYS A 36 4.87 -5.93 16.66
N LEU A 37 5.10 -5.22 15.55
CA LEU A 37 6.30 -4.40 15.37
C LEU A 37 6.38 -3.20 16.32
N LYS A 38 5.29 -2.69 16.90
CA LYS A 38 5.31 -1.64 17.93
C LYS A 38 5.50 -2.21 19.34
N GLY A 39 4.92 -3.38 19.63
CA GLY A 39 4.83 -3.99 20.95
C GLY A 39 6.16 -4.46 21.57
N ALA A 40 7.20 -4.74 20.77
CA ALA A 40 8.46 -5.28 21.30
C ALA A 40 9.32 -4.28 22.12
N LYS A 41 8.84 -3.05 22.38
CA LYS A 41 9.47 -2.12 23.33
C LYS A 41 8.97 -2.26 24.78
N ARG A 42 7.84 -2.93 25.03
CA ARG A 42 7.22 -2.95 26.37
C ARG A 42 7.67 -4.08 27.31
N GLN A 43 8.50 -5.02 26.85
CA GLN A 43 8.89 -6.20 27.64
C GLN A 43 10.34 -6.23 28.15
N ARG A 44 11.08 -5.10 28.09
CA ARG A 44 12.47 -5.03 28.58
C ARG A 44 12.65 -4.29 29.92
N GLY A 45 11.61 -4.24 30.75
CA GLY A 45 11.61 -3.50 32.00
C GLY A 45 10.68 -4.03 33.10
N ARG A 46 10.52 -5.35 33.23
CA ARG A 46 9.87 -5.92 34.41
C ARG A 46 10.56 -7.22 34.85
N GLY A 47 11.74 -7.06 35.42
CA GLY A 47 12.34 -8.05 36.30
C GLY A 47 11.85 -7.83 37.73
N LYS A 48 11.34 -8.90 38.34
CA LYS A 48 11.19 -9.18 39.79
C LYS A 48 10.38 -8.21 40.66
N GLN A 49 9.19 -8.66 41.05
CA GLN A 49 8.74 -8.99 42.43
C GLN A 49 7.23 -9.21 42.36
N SER A 50 6.74 -10.43 42.61
CA SER A 50 6.37 -10.98 43.92
C SER A 50 4.85 -11.06 44.00
N SER A 51 4.39 -12.26 44.32
CA SER A 51 3.02 -12.68 44.65
C SER A 51 2.32 -11.75 45.63
N HIS A 52 1.03 -11.48 45.40
CA HIS A 52 -0.06 -11.79 46.33
C HIS A 52 -1.42 -11.53 45.67
N ALA A 53 -2.37 -12.41 45.98
CA ALA A 53 -3.75 -12.42 45.54
C ALA A 53 -4.58 -11.25 46.11
N SER A 54 -5.59 -10.78 45.36
CA SER A 54 -6.98 -10.73 45.84
C SER A 54 -7.94 -10.30 44.71
N GLU A 55 -8.79 -11.25 44.35
CA GLU A 55 -10.25 -11.19 44.15
C GLU A 55 -11.05 -9.88 43.89
N ILE A 56 -12.03 -10.08 43.00
CA ILE A 56 -13.38 -9.51 42.88
C ILE A 56 -13.56 -8.18 42.12
N GLY A 57 -14.39 -8.24 41.07
CA GLY A 57 -14.97 -7.04 40.44
C GLY A 57 -15.58 -7.25 39.04
N THR A 58 -16.69 -7.99 38.97
CA THR A 58 -17.86 -7.83 38.07
C THR A 58 -17.77 -6.98 36.80
N THR A 59 -18.18 -7.56 35.65
CA THR A 59 -19.24 -7.08 34.70
C THR A 59 -19.32 -8.09 33.53
N SER A 60 -20.27 -9.03 33.55
CA SER A 60 -21.58 -8.98 32.88
C SER A 60 -21.55 -8.86 31.35
N CYS A 61 -21.82 -10.02 30.72
CA CYS A 61 -22.59 -10.27 29.49
C CYS A 61 -22.56 -9.28 28.32
N LEU A 62 -22.25 -9.82 27.13
CA LEU A 62 -23.09 -9.67 25.92
C LEU A 62 -22.67 -10.72 24.87
N SER A 63 -23.44 -11.80 24.83
CA SER A 63 -23.58 -12.73 23.72
C SER A 63 -24.44 -12.06 22.65
N SER A 64 -24.04 -12.15 21.38
CA SER A 64 -24.92 -11.85 20.25
C SER A 64 -24.54 -12.71 19.05
N SER A 65 -25.29 -13.80 18.93
CA SER A 65 -25.89 -14.36 17.72
C SER A 65 -25.32 -13.93 16.36
N VAL A 66 -24.70 -14.91 15.68
CA VAL A 66 -24.42 -14.89 14.25
C VAL A 66 -25.66 -15.38 13.51
N SER A 67 -26.35 -14.47 12.81
CA SER A 67 -27.36 -14.83 11.82
C SER A 67 -26.78 -14.65 10.42
N ALA A 68 -26.69 -15.75 9.68
CA ALA A 68 -26.42 -15.76 8.25
C ALA A 68 -27.70 -15.42 7.46
N PRO A 69 -27.56 -14.82 6.28
CA PRO A 69 -28.48 -15.16 5.20
C PRO A 69 -27.76 -15.49 3.87
N SER A 70 -28.10 -16.69 3.39
CA SER A 70 -28.51 -17.07 2.03
C SER A 70 -27.85 -16.46 0.80
N LEU A 71 -27.34 -17.37 -0.04
CA LEU A 71 -27.13 -17.27 -1.47
C LEU A 71 -28.39 -16.78 -2.22
N SER A 72 -28.19 -15.86 -3.16
CA SER A 72 -29.00 -15.79 -4.37
C SER A 72 -28.14 -15.48 -5.59
N THR A 73 -28.26 -16.37 -6.57
CA THR A 73 -27.79 -16.28 -7.94
C THR A 73 -28.81 -15.47 -8.75
N VAL A 74 -28.40 -14.40 -9.45
CA VAL A 74 -28.92 -14.10 -10.80
C VAL A 74 -27.90 -13.28 -11.59
N SER A 75 -27.63 -13.77 -12.80
CA SER A 75 -26.95 -13.16 -13.93
C SER A 75 -27.31 -11.69 -14.21
N SER A 76 -26.36 -10.91 -14.72
CA SER A 76 -26.57 -9.99 -15.85
C SER A 76 -25.24 -9.43 -16.35
N LEU A 77 -24.82 -9.91 -17.52
CA LEU A 77 -23.96 -9.18 -18.45
C LEU A 77 -24.63 -7.84 -18.76
N ASN A 78 -23.95 -6.72 -18.46
CA ASN A 78 -24.23 -5.42 -19.06
C ASN A 78 -22.98 -4.52 -18.99
N ILE A 79 -22.25 -4.50 -20.10
CA ILE A 79 -21.42 -3.38 -20.58
C ILE A 79 -22.36 -2.66 -21.57
N PRO A 80 -22.53 -1.31 -21.59
CA PRO A 80 -21.46 -0.31 -21.59
C PRO A 80 -21.75 1.01 -20.83
N ALA A 81 -20.70 1.70 -20.39
CA ALA A 81 -20.66 3.17 -20.40
C ALA A 81 -19.24 3.66 -20.13
N GLN A 82 -18.57 4.10 -21.21
CA GLN A 82 -17.40 4.97 -21.14
C GLN A 82 -17.75 6.23 -20.33
N SER A 83 -17.28 6.26 -19.08
CA SER A 83 -16.86 7.51 -18.44
C SER A 83 -15.49 7.26 -17.82
N GLN A 84 -14.49 6.99 -18.67
CA GLN A 84 -13.10 7.06 -18.27
C GLN A 84 -12.75 8.53 -17.99
N ARG A 85 -13.11 9.00 -16.79
CA ARG A 85 -12.33 10.05 -16.12
C ARG A 85 -10.98 9.41 -15.86
N SER A 86 -10.02 9.73 -16.72
CA SER A 86 -8.60 9.41 -16.68
C SER A 86 -8.09 9.12 -15.25
N SER A 87 -8.24 7.88 -14.78
CA SER A 87 -7.68 7.46 -13.50
C SER A 87 -6.21 7.18 -13.78
N GLY A 88 -5.33 8.05 -13.30
CA GLY A 88 -3.89 7.84 -13.48
C GLY A 88 -3.45 6.47 -12.94
N TYR A 89 -2.29 6.01 -13.40
CA TYR A 89 -1.80 4.69 -13.03
C TYR A 89 -1.45 4.61 -11.55
N ILE A 90 -1.92 3.54 -10.90
CA ILE A 90 -1.59 3.22 -9.52
C ILE A 90 -0.73 1.98 -9.57
N PHE A 91 0.43 2.04 -8.93
CA PHE A 91 1.28 0.89 -8.76
C PHE A 91 0.63 -0.05 -7.74
N ARG A 92 0.29 -1.26 -8.17
CA ARG A 92 -0.58 -2.21 -7.46
C ARG A 92 0.21 -3.34 -6.82
N GLU A 93 1.50 -3.37 -7.05
CA GLU A 93 2.38 -4.47 -6.66
C GLU A 93 2.82 -4.24 -5.19
N PRO A 94 2.48 -5.19 -4.29
CA PRO A 94 2.96 -5.14 -2.91
C PRO A 94 4.45 -5.49 -2.85
N ILE A 95 5.14 -4.94 -1.85
CA ILE A 95 6.54 -5.29 -1.58
C ILE A 95 6.60 -6.59 -0.77
N ILE A 96 7.24 -7.61 -1.31
CA ILE A 96 7.53 -8.86 -0.60
C ILE A 96 8.85 -8.69 0.15
N ALA A 97 8.84 -8.87 1.46
CA ALA A 97 10.06 -8.78 2.25
C ALA A 97 10.84 -10.10 2.17
N CYS A 98 12.12 -10.02 1.83
CA CYS A 98 13.07 -11.14 1.94
C CYS A 98 13.85 -11.02 3.25
N GLY A 99 14.12 -12.16 3.90
CA GLY A 99 14.76 -12.22 5.22
C GLY A 99 16.28 -12.01 5.23
N ASP A 100 16.87 -11.68 4.08
CA ASP A 100 18.28 -11.97 3.80
C ASP A 100 19.11 -10.72 3.51
N VAL A 101 18.97 -9.70 4.35
CA VAL A 101 19.82 -8.50 4.29
C VAL A 101 20.74 -8.53 5.50
N ASP A 102 22.04 -8.27 5.29
CA ASP A 102 23.10 -8.06 6.31
C ASP A 102 22.85 -6.82 7.19
N ASP A 103 21.58 -6.52 7.48
CA ASP A 103 21.14 -5.45 8.31
C ASP A 103 21.24 -5.86 9.80
N THR A 104 21.64 -4.90 10.63
CA THR A 104 21.46 -5.05 12.08
C THR A 104 19.98 -5.30 12.40
N PRO A 105 19.63 -6.04 13.47
CA PRO A 105 18.24 -6.32 13.82
C PRO A 105 17.34 -5.07 13.94
N ALA A 106 17.93 -3.93 14.33
CA ALA A 106 17.25 -2.65 14.38
C ALA A 106 16.92 -2.11 12.98
N LYS A 107 17.87 -2.17 12.04
CA LYS A 107 17.65 -1.79 10.64
C LYS A 107 16.64 -2.72 9.96
N SER A 108 16.76 -4.04 10.12
CA SER A 108 15.80 -5.01 9.56
C SER A 108 14.37 -4.74 10.07
N ARG A 109 14.22 -4.36 11.34
CA ARG A 109 12.92 -3.97 11.91
C ARG A 109 12.38 -2.69 11.27
N GLN A 110 13.18 -1.65 11.09
CA GLN A 110 12.71 -0.41 10.47
C GLN A 110 12.36 -0.60 8.99
N ARG A 111 13.15 -1.39 8.26
CA ARG A 111 12.84 -1.81 6.90
C ARG A 111 11.50 -2.53 6.85
N MET A 112 11.25 -3.46 7.76
CA MET A 112 9.97 -4.16 7.87
C MET A 112 8.81 -3.22 8.18
N VAL A 113 8.99 -2.25 9.08
CA VAL A 113 7.97 -1.23 9.36
C VAL A 113 7.63 -0.45 8.09
N ALA A 114 8.63 -0.04 7.31
CA ALA A 114 8.42 0.69 6.06
C ALA A 114 7.66 -0.16 5.01
N ILE A 115 8.04 -1.44 4.85
CA ILE A 115 7.36 -2.38 3.94
C ILE A 115 5.89 -2.59 4.35
N VAL A 116 5.64 -2.86 5.64
CA VAL A 116 4.28 -3.06 6.15
C VAL A 116 3.44 -1.79 5.99
N LEU A 117 4.01 -0.61 6.23
CA LEU A 117 3.32 0.66 6.01
C LEU A 117 2.98 0.88 4.54
N TYR A 118 3.90 0.57 3.62
CA TYR A 118 3.65 0.67 2.19
C TYR A 118 2.52 -0.26 1.75
N ASN A 119 2.56 -1.55 2.11
CA ASN A 119 1.53 -2.51 1.73
C ASN A 119 0.18 -2.19 2.37
N LEU A 120 0.17 -1.67 3.60
CA LEU A 120 -1.05 -1.25 4.28
C LEU A 120 -1.64 -0.01 3.61
N ALA A 121 -0.79 0.96 3.24
CA ALA A 121 -1.20 2.13 2.46
C ALA A 121 -1.82 1.71 1.12
N LEU A 122 -1.20 0.75 0.42
CA LEU A 122 -1.69 0.21 -0.83
C LEU A 122 -3.06 -0.47 -0.68
N ALA A 123 -3.23 -1.32 0.34
CA ALA A 123 -4.51 -1.96 0.61
C ALA A 123 -5.61 -0.93 0.91
N HIS A 124 -5.31 0.11 1.70
CA HIS A 124 -6.24 1.22 1.94
C HIS A 124 -6.52 2.02 0.66
N HIS A 125 -5.53 2.29 -0.17
CA HIS A 125 -5.69 3.02 -1.42
C HIS A 125 -6.66 2.30 -2.36
N LEU A 126 -6.42 1.01 -2.61
CA LEU A 126 -7.25 0.20 -3.50
C LEU A 126 -8.66 -0.01 -2.94
N GLN A 127 -8.79 -0.19 -1.62
CA GLN A 127 -10.11 -0.26 -0.98
C GLN A 127 -10.87 1.07 -1.07
N GLY A 128 -10.18 2.20 -0.91
CA GLY A 128 -10.76 3.53 -1.03
C GLY A 128 -11.33 3.76 -2.43
N LEU A 129 -10.58 3.42 -3.47
CA LEU A 129 -11.03 3.53 -4.85
C LEU A 129 -12.16 2.57 -5.20
N ARG A 130 -12.11 1.34 -4.68
CA ARG A 130 -13.20 0.37 -4.84
C ARG A 130 -14.50 0.92 -4.28
N VAL A 131 -14.47 1.43 -3.05
CA VAL A 131 -15.66 2.02 -2.39
C VAL A 131 -16.10 3.30 -3.10
N GLN A 132 -15.17 4.12 -3.59
CA GLN A 132 -15.46 5.38 -4.30
C GLN A 132 -16.21 5.14 -5.61
N LYS A 133 -15.88 4.05 -6.33
CA LYS A 133 -16.57 3.66 -7.56
C LYS A 133 -18.04 3.32 -7.31
N ASP A 134 -18.32 2.71 -6.16
CA ASP A 134 -19.68 2.29 -5.80
C ASP A 134 -20.51 3.45 -5.23
N SER A 135 -19.88 4.38 -4.50
CA SER A 135 -20.47 5.66 -4.07
C SER A 135 -19.40 6.62 -3.52
N ALA A 136 -19.52 7.92 -3.81
CA ALA A 136 -18.72 8.95 -3.16
C ALA A 136 -19.10 9.03 -1.66
N SER A 137 -18.45 8.21 -0.83
CA SER A 137 -18.78 8.04 0.57
C SER A 137 -17.65 8.48 1.49
N LEU A 138 -18.01 8.86 2.72
CA LEU A 138 -17.06 9.15 3.81
C LEU A 138 -16.06 8.00 4.04
N LYS A 139 -16.50 6.76 3.79
CA LYS A 139 -15.67 5.57 3.91
C LYS A 139 -14.55 5.54 2.88
N ALA A 140 -14.83 5.90 1.62
CA ALA A 140 -13.79 6.00 0.58
C ALA A 140 -12.74 7.06 0.97
N THR A 141 -13.19 8.25 1.39
CA THR A 141 -12.32 9.33 1.84
C THR A 141 -11.44 8.92 3.02
N SER A 142 -12.01 8.22 4.01
CA SER A 142 -11.25 7.71 5.17
C SER A 142 -10.14 6.74 4.77
N HIS A 143 -10.43 5.81 3.84
CA HIS A 143 -9.42 4.89 3.32
C HIS A 143 -8.31 5.64 2.57
N LEU A 144 -8.65 6.59 1.70
CA LEU A 144 -7.68 7.38 0.93
C LEU A 144 -6.81 8.26 1.84
N GLN A 145 -7.37 8.93 2.85
CA GLN A 145 -6.61 9.70 3.84
C GLN A 145 -5.64 8.82 4.64
N THR A 146 -6.08 7.62 5.00
CA THR A 146 -5.24 6.63 5.69
C THR A 146 -4.09 6.18 4.79
N ALA A 147 -4.36 5.88 3.52
CA ALA A 147 -3.35 5.52 2.53
C ALA A 147 -2.29 6.62 2.38
N GLN A 148 -2.71 7.88 2.20
CA GLN A 148 -1.80 9.03 2.11
C GLN A 148 -0.87 9.10 3.33
N SER A 149 -1.45 9.06 4.53
CA SER A 149 -0.71 9.18 5.79
C SER A 149 0.34 8.07 5.94
N MET A 150 0.02 6.84 5.51
CA MET A 150 0.92 5.69 5.61
C MET A 150 2.04 5.71 4.56
N TYR A 151 1.75 6.13 3.32
CA TYR A 151 2.80 6.34 2.32
C TYR A 151 3.79 7.41 2.76
N GLU A 152 3.30 8.54 3.28
CA GLU A 152 4.16 9.60 3.83
C GLU A 152 4.97 9.10 5.04
N ALA A 153 4.38 8.29 5.92
CA ALA A 153 5.10 7.67 7.04
C ALA A 153 6.19 6.69 6.57
N CYS A 154 5.91 5.89 5.54
CA CYS A 154 6.88 5.00 4.91
C CYS A 154 8.10 5.80 4.38
N LEU A 155 7.86 6.90 3.67
CA LEU A 155 8.92 7.77 3.17
C LEU A 155 9.72 8.42 4.31
N LYS A 156 9.04 8.93 5.34
CA LYS A 156 9.70 9.53 6.52
C LYS A 156 10.61 8.54 7.25
N ILE A 157 10.21 7.26 7.34
CA ILE A 157 11.03 6.22 7.98
C ILE A 157 12.29 5.92 7.17
N GLN A 158 12.18 5.79 5.84
CA GLN A 158 13.32 5.60 4.95
C GLN A 158 14.35 6.73 5.11
N ILE A 159 13.89 7.98 5.04
CA ILE A 159 14.74 9.17 5.24
C ILE A 159 15.39 9.17 6.62
N LYS A 160 14.59 8.97 7.69
CA LYS A 160 15.07 9.03 9.08
C LYS A 160 16.13 7.98 9.39
N HIS A 161 15.97 6.78 8.83
CA HIS A 161 16.82 5.63 9.14
C HIS A 161 17.87 5.35 8.06
N GLN A 162 17.99 6.22 7.05
CA GLN A 162 19.00 6.18 5.99
C GLN A 162 19.05 4.81 5.31
N PHE A 163 17.88 4.32 4.90
CA PHE A 163 17.77 3.15 4.04
C PHE A 163 16.66 3.40 3.03
N ASP A 164 16.79 2.77 1.86
CA ASP A 164 15.78 2.84 0.81
C ASP A 164 15.21 1.45 0.56
N LEU A 165 13.93 1.38 0.21
CA LEU A 165 13.28 0.16 -0.28
C LEU A 165 13.62 -0.13 -1.76
N GLY A 166 14.62 0.58 -2.31
CA GLY A 166 15.00 0.64 -3.72
C GLY A 166 14.71 2.04 -4.29
N ASP A 167 15.62 2.55 -5.12
CA ASP A 167 15.50 3.88 -5.73
C ASP A 167 14.24 3.99 -6.59
N PHE A 168 13.90 2.93 -7.33
CA PHE A 168 12.64 2.83 -8.08
C PHE A 168 11.41 3.06 -7.18
N TYR A 169 11.37 2.40 -6.01
CA TYR A 169 10.23 2.55 -5.10
C TYR A 169 10.14 3.94 -4.47
N LYS A 170 11.29 4.49 -4.06
CA LYS A 170 11.37 5.79 -3.39
C LYS A 170 11.08 6.95 -4.33
N LEU A 171 11.63 6.91 -5.54
CA LEU A 171 11.60 8.03 -6.49
C LEU A 171 10.41 7.97 -7.45
N LEU A 172 9.90 6.78 -7.77
CA LEU A 172 8.81 6.60 -8.73
C LEU A 172 7.53 6.06 -8.10
N VAL A 173 7.58 4.90 -7.44
CA VAL A 173 6.35 4.22 -6.96
C VAL A 173 5.63 5.02 -5.88
N LEU A 174 6.34 5.41 -4.81
CA LEU A 174 5.75 6.13 -3.68
C LEU A 174 5.17 7.48 -4.10
N PRO A 175 5.90 8.36 -4.79
CA PRO A 175 5.35 9.64 -5.21
C PRO A 175 4.19 9.48 -6.21
N ASN A 176 4.22 8.48 -7.09
CA ASN A 176 3.08 8.18 -7.98
C ASN A 176 1.84 7.83 -7.16
N ASN A 177 1.94 6.85 -6.26
CA ASN A 177 0.80 6.42 -5.47
C ASN A 177 0.27 7.53 -4.55
N ILE A 178 1.15 8.37 -3.96
CA ILE A 178 0.69 9.54 -3.18
C ILE A 178 -0.01 10.55 -4.08
N GLY A 179 0.54 10.84 -5.26
CA GLY A 179 -0.08 11.73 -6.25
C GLY A 179 -1.47 11.27 -6.68
N GLN A 180 -1.65 9.97 -6.93
CA GLN A 180 -2.95 9.38 -7.25
C GLN A 180 -3.95 9.47 -6.09
N VAL A 181 -3.50 9.22 -4.85
CA VAL A 181 -4.35 9.41 -3.67
C VAL A 181 -4.75 10.88 -3.52
N ALA A 182 -3.82 11.82 -3.73
CA ALA A 182 -4.11 13.25 -3.68
C ALA A 182 -5.14 13.65 -4.76
N MET A 183 -5.04 13.11 -5.98
CA MET A 183 -6.05 13.29 -7.03
C MET A 183 -7.41 12.74 -6.60
N ALA A 184 -7.46 11.51 -6.08
CA ALA A 184 -8.70 10.87 -5.64
C ALA A 184 -9.39 11.61 -4.49
N LEU A 185 -8.61 12.33 -3.67
CA LEU A 185 -9.06 13.22 -2.61
C LEU A 185 -9.42 14.64 -3.08
N GLY A 186 -9.29 14.95 -4.38
CA GLY A 186 -9.54 16.29 -4.93
C GLY A 186 -8.44 17.33 -4.60
N LYS A 187 -7.29 16.90 -4.07
CA LYS A 187 -6.15 17.76 -3.72
C LYS A 187 -5.26 18.01 -4.95
N THR A 188 -5.82 18.66 -5.96
CA THR A 188 -5.20 18.84 -7.29
C THR A 188 -3.82 19.49 -7.25
N GLN A 189 -3.62 20.51 -6.41
CA GLN A 189 -2.32 21.17 -6.29
C GLN A 189 -1.24 20.27 -5.68
N SER A 190 -1.61 19.46 -4.68
CA SER A 190 -0.69 18.50 -4.07
C SER A 190 -0.33 17.39 -5.06
N ALA A 191 -1.33 16.86 -5.77
CA ALA A 191 -1.11 15.88 -6.83
C ALA A 191 -0.18 16.41 -7.94
N LYS A 192 -0.41 17.64 -8.41
CA LYS A 192 0.47 18.30 -9.39
C LYS A 192 1.92 18.37 -8.92
N GLY A 193 2.14 18.66 -7.64
CA GLY A 193 3.47 18.64 -7.02
C GLY A 193 4.16 17.29 -7.15
N TYR A 194 3.47 16.20 -6.79
CA TYR A 194 3.99 14.84 -6.92
C TYR A 194 4.25 14.43 -8.37
N MET A 195 3.33 14.75 -9.29
CA MET A 195 3.50 14.44 -10.71
C MET A 195 4.66 15.23 -11.34
N THR A 196 4.87 16.48 -10.91
CA THR A 196 6.02 17.29 -11.35
C THR A 196 7.33 16.71 -10.83
N PHE A 197 7.35 16.25 -9.58
CA PHE A 197 8.51 15.55 -9.01
C PHE A 197 8.83 14.28 -9.81
N LEU A 198 7.83 13.44 -10.07
CA LEU A 198 7.98 12.21 -10.86
C LEU A 198 8.53 12.47 -12.26
N ALA A 199 7.97 13.46 -12.97
CA ALA A 199 8.45 13.81 -14.29
C ALA A 199 9.95 14.19 -14.29
N LYS A 200 10.39 14.96 -13.28
CA LYS A 200 11.82 15.29 -13.10
C LYS A 200 12.68 14.08 -12.79
N GLN A 201 12.19 13.16 -11.94
CA GLN A 201 12.94 11.95 -11.63
C GLN A 201 13.06 11.05 -12.86
N LEU A 202 11.98 10.85 -13.61
CA LEU A 202 12.00 10.07 -14.85
C LEU A 202 12.97 10.65 -15.87
N ASP A 203 13.00 11.97 -16.04
CA ASP A 203 13.96 12.63 -16.93
C ASP A 203 15.41 12.35 -16.51
N GLN A 204 15.69 12.41 -15.20
CA GLN A 204 17.02 12.06 -14.66
C GLN A 204 17.36 10.57 -14.85
N PHE A 205 16.38 9.67 -14.69
CA PHE A 205 16.55 8.24 -14.92
C PHE A 205 16.88 7.94 -16.39
N LEU A 206 16.14 8.54 -17.33
CA LEU A 206 16.33 8.34 -18.76
C LEU A 206 17.67 8.91 -19.28
N GLN A 207 18.23 9.90 -18.59
CA GLN A 207 19.50 10.53 -18.97
C GLN A 207 20.74 9.92 -18.29
N SER A 208 20.59 9.00 -17.34
CA SER A 208 21.73 8.45 -16.58
C SER A 208 22.29 7.16 -17.21
N PRO A 209 23.52 7.16 -17.74
CA PRO A 209 24.14 5.97 -18.33
C PRO A 209 24.64 4.94 -17.29
N SER A 210 24.61 5.29 -16.00
CA SER A 210 25.16 4.52 -14.89
C SER A 210 24.11 3.93 -13.97
N PHE A 211 22.82 4.14 -14.24
CA PHE A 211 21.80 3.34 -13.57
C PHE A 211 21.81 1.96 -14.21
N PRO A 212 22.06 0.87 -13.45
CA PRO A 212 21.75 -0.47 -13.92
C PRO A 212 20.23 -0.59 -13.91
N CYS A 213 19.57 0.11 -14.83
CA CYS A 213 18.14 0.07 -14.94
C CYS A 213 17.77 -1.22 -15.66
N ARG A 214 16.98 -2.03 -14.96
CA ARG A 214 16.09 -2.98 -15.61
C ARG A 214 15.17 -2.13 -16.49
N GLU A 215 15.54 -1.91 -17.76
CA GLU A 215 14.71 -1.21 -18.75
C GLU A 215 13.26 -1.69 -18.67
N THR A 216 13.07 -2.97 -18.40
CA THR A 216 11.80 -3.63 -18.11
C THR A 216 10.97 -3.00 -16.97
N GLU A 217 11.55 -2.55 -15.87
CA GLU A 217 10.79 -1.94 -14.75
C GLU A 217 10.37 -0.49 -15.05
N ILE A 218 11.22 0.27 -15.76
CA ILE A 218 10.85 1.61 -16.24
C ILE A 218 9.87 1.50 -17.40
N GLU A 219 10.05 0.58 -18.34
CA GLU A 219 9.10 0.31 -19.41
C GLU A 219 7.77 -0.19 -18.86
N GLU A 220 7.76 -1.09 -17.87
CA GLU A 220 6.54 -1.51 -17.19
C GLU A 220 5.90 -0.30 -16.49
N PHE A 221 6.68 0.54 -15.81
CA PHE A 221 6.17 1.77 -15.21
C PHE A 221 5.58 2.73 -16.26
N LEU A 222 6.27 2.97 -17.39
CA LEU A 222 5.85 3.88 -18.45
C LEU A 222 4.67 3.31 -19.23
N ASN A 223 4.68 2.04 -19.62
CA ASN A 223 3.56 1.36 -20.29
C ASN A 223 2.30 1.42 -19.43
N ASN A 224 2.46 1.27 -18.13
CA ASN A 224 1.34 1.34 -17.21
C ASN A 224 0.88 2.78 -16.93
N THR A 225 1.79 3.76 -16.93
CA THR A 225 1.50 5.17 -16.63
C THR A 225 1.06 5.98 -17.86
N ILE A 226 1.57 5.66 -19.05
CA ILE A 226 1.34 6.34 -20.34
C ILE A 226 0.34 5.56 -21.21
N GLY A 227 0.24 4.23 -21.07
CA GLY A 227 -0.68 3.39 -21.86
C GLY A 227 -2.18 3.63 -21.65
N GLN A 228 -2.55 4.58 -20.78
CA GLN A 228 -3.93 5.05 -20.64
C GLN A 228 -4.19 6.45 -21.24
N THR A 229 -3.19 7.08 -21.85
CA THR A 229 -3.34 8.31 -22.64
C THR A 229 -3.12 8.02 -24.11
N ASN A 230 -4.11 7.39 -24.77
CA ASN A 230 -4.20 7.41 -26.22
C ASN A 230 -5.54 8.05 -26.65
N PRO A 231 -5.65 9.39 -26.67
CA PRO A 231 -6.80 10.07 -27.24
C PRO A 231 -6.68 10.30 -28.76
N PHE A 232 -5.57 9.90 -29.40
CA PHE A 232 -5.42 10.02 -30.85
C PHE A 232 -5.02 8.69 -31.46
N GLY A 233 -5.97 8.07 -32.15
CA GLY A 233 -5.68 6.95 -33.04
C GLY A 233 -4.63 7.36 -34.06
N ALA A 234 -3.47 6.71 -34.00
CA ALA A 234 -2.55 6.68 -35.11
C ALA A 234 -3.08 5.64 -36.10
N THR A 235 -3.73 6.15 -37.14
CA THR A 235 -4.07 5.48 -38.39
C THR A 235 -2.89 4.62 -38.86
N GLN A 236 -3.15 3.35 -39.17
CA GLN A 236 -2.24 2.51 -39.93
C GLN A 236 -1.89 3.23 -41.24
N ILE A 237 -0.61 3.57 -41.43
CA ILE A 237 -0.08 3.84 -42.76
C ILE A 237 0.46 2.50 -43.26
N VAL A 238 -0.30 1.88 -44.14
CA VAL A 238 0.16 0.76 -44.97
C VAL A 238 1.09 1.34 -46.03
N PRO A 239 2.34 0.85 -46.17
CA PRO A 239 3.18 1.24 -47.29
C PRO A 239 2.69 0.52 -48.55
N CYS A 240 2.45 1.30 -49.60
CA CYS A 240 2.45 0.82 -50.99
C CYS A 240 3.86 0.39 -51.40
#